data_AF-A0A6P6TPY6-F1
#
_entry.id   AF-A0A6P6TPY6-F1
#
_cell.length_a   1.000
_cell.length_b   1.000
_cell.length_c   1.000
_cell.angle_alpha   90.00
_cell.angle_beta   90.00
_cell.angle_gamma   90.00
#
_symmetry.space_group_name_H-M   'P 1'
#
loop_
_entity.id
_entity.type
_entity.pdbx_description
1 polymer ?
#
loop_
_entity_poly.entity_id
_entity_poly.type
_entity_poly.pdbx_seq_one_letter_code
_entity_poly.pdbx_strand_id
1 'polypeptide(L)'
;MSKLDAVAFSGGFILEKTMGPLSNGYLMLRQKNPNANPSVTFNYFQEPEDLQRCVDGIKVIESIIESKSFSKFRYDDLTLQVLLNMTANSPVNLLPKHSNASTSLEQFCKDTVMTIWHYHGGCQVNRVVDEDYKVLGVDNLRVIDGSTFYDSPGTNPQATVMMLGRYMGVTMLNERLASEKSN
;
A
#
# COMPACT_ATOMS: atom_id res chain seq x y z
N MET A 1 11.07 -24.51 14.66
CA MET A 1 10.13 -23.37 14.74
C MET A 1 9.42 -23.46 16.09
N SER A 2 9.78 -22.62 17.05
CA SER A 2 9.03 -22.51 18.30
C SER A 2 7.58 -22.15 17.94
N LYS A 3 6.61 -22.89 18.48
CA LYS A 3 5.20 -22.54 18.34
C LYS A 3 5.05 -21.10 18.84
N LEU A 4 4.63 -20.19 17.96
CA LEU A 4 4.24 -18.84 18.37
C LEU A 4 3.14 -18.99 19.42
N ASP A 5 3.26 -18.20 20.50
CA ASP A 5 2.34 -18.22 21.63
C ASP A 5 0.89 -18.00 21.15
N ALA A 6 -0.07 -18.74 21.71
CA ALA A 6 -1.49 -18.62 21.33
C ALA A 6 -2.04 -17.21 21.61
N VAL A 7 -1.42 -16.49 22.54
CA VAL A 7 -1.71 -15.09 22.83
C VAL A 7 -1.42 -14.19 21.63
N ALA A 8 -0.43 -14.53 20.79
CA ALA A 8 -0.09 -13.75 19.59
C ALA A 8 -1.23 -13.70 18.56
N PHE A 9 -2.22 -14.60 18.67
CA PHE A 9 -3.43 -14.64 17.81
C PHE A 9 -4.72 -14.31 18.56
N SER A 10 -4.67 -13.94 19.84
CA SER A 10 -5.85 -13.60 20.64
C SER A 10 -6.19 -12.10 20.53
N GLY A 11 -6.14 -11.54 19.32
CA GLY A 11 -6.37 -10.12 19.04
C GLY A 11 -6.71 -9.86 17.57
N GLY A 12 -7.29 -8.69 17.29
CA GLY A 12 -7.59 -8.23 15.94
C GLY A 12 -6.86 -6.91 15.63
N PHE A 13 -6.66 -6.62 14.35
CA PHE A 13 -6.08 -5.37 13.89
C PHE A 13 -7.15 -4.54 13.17
N ILE A 14 -7.20 -3.25 13.48
CA ILE A 14 -7.88 -2.24 12.65
C ILE A 14 -6.77 -1.48 11.94
N LEU A 15 -6.77 -1.51 10.61
CA LEU A 15 -5.75 -0.88 9.79
C LEU A 15 -6.35 0.31 9.03
N GLU A 16 -5.62 1.41 9.03
CA GLU A 16 -5.85 2.56 8.17
C GLU A 16 -5.00 2.38 6.91
N LYS A 17 -5.61 2.54 5.74
CA LYS A 17 -4.89 2.64 4.46
C LYS A 17 -5.04 4.06 3.95
N THR A 18 -3.93 4.80 3.94
CA THR A 18 -3.87 6.10 3.28
C THR A 18 -4.14 5.96 1.79
N MET A 19 -5.11 6.73 1.28
CA MET A 19 -5.47 6.78 -0.14
C MET A 19 -4.42 7.60 -0.91
N GLY A 20 -4.00 7.10 -2.09
CA GLY A 20 -3.20 7.85 -3.07
C GLY A 20 -2.06 8.65 -2.44
N PRO A 21 -1.07 7.98 -1.82
CA PRO A 21 0.00 8.69 -1.13
C PRO A 21 0.70 9.62 -2.11
N LEU A 22 0.91 10.87 -1.69
CA LEU A 22 1.68 11.84 -2.49
C LEU A 22 3.17 11.51 -2.44
N SER A 23 3.61 10.96 -1.31
CA SER A 23 4.97 10.48 -1.10
C SER A 23 5.28 9.36 -2.09
N ASN A 24 6.34 9.57 -2.84
CA ASN A 24 6.85 8.61 -3.81
C ASN A 24 8.31 8.29 -3.50
N GLY A 25 8.75 7.12 -3.93
CA GLY A 25 10.14 6.74 -3.81
C GLY A 25 10.69 6.13 -5.09
N TYR A 26 11.59 5.17 -4.95
CA TYR A 26 12.35 4.66 -6.09
C TYR A 26 12.73 3.18 -5.89
N LEU A 27 12.93 2.52 -7.03
CA LEU A 27 13.41 1.16 -7.14
C LEU A 27 14.75 1.17 -7.85
N MET A 28 15.73 0.46 -7.30
CA MET A 28 17.08 0.37 -7.87
C MET A 28 17.59 -1.07 -7.89
N LEU A 29 18.30 -1.42 -8.95
CA LEU A 29 19.05 -2.67 -9.01
C LEU A 29 20.20 -2.61 -8.01
N ARG A 30 20.34 -3.66 -7.19
CA ARG A 30 21.50 -3.82 -6.29
C ARG A 30 22.68 -4.49 -6.98
N GLN A 31 22.38 -5.32 -7.98
CA GLN A 31 23.33 -6.15 -8.72
C GLN A 31 22.77 -6.48 -10.10
N LYS A 32 23.62 -7.00 -10.99
CA LYS A 32 23.24 -7.33 -12.38
C LYS A 32 22.40 -8.61 -12.52
N ASN A 33 22.27 -9.42 -11.46
CA ASN A 33 21.49 -10.66 -11.50
C ASN A 33 19.98 -10.33 -11.44
N PRO A 34 19.19 -10.63 -12.48
CA PRO A 34 17.76 -10.33 -12.52
C PRO A 34 16.92 -11.11 -11.50
N ASN A 35 17.44 -12.22 -10.96
CA ASN A 35 16.76 -13.00 -9.92
C ASN A 35 16.94 -12.42 -8.51
N ALA A 36 17.72 -11.36 -8.36
CA ALA A 36 17.95 -10.75 -7.06
C ALA A 36 16.96 -9.63 -6.78
N ASN A 37 16.49 -9.57 -5.53
CA ASN A 37 15.55 -8.53 -5.12
C ASN A 37 16.17 -7.13 -5.30
N PRO A 38 15.42 -6.19 -5.89
CA PRO A 38 15.87 -4.81 -5.97
C PRO A 38 15.85 -4.13 -4.60
N SER A 39 16.51 -2.98 -4.51
CA SER A 39 16.32 -2.05 -3.41
C SER A 39 15.07 -1.22 -3.68
N VAL A 40 14.20 -1.05 -2.69
CA VAL A 40 12.97 -0.24 -2.81
C VAL A 40 12.92 0.72 -1.64
N THR A 41 12.65 1.98 -1.95
CA THR A 41 12.37 3.02 -0.96
C THR A 41 11.02 3.63 -1.30
N PHE A 42 10.12 3.76 -0.32
CA PHE A 42 8.79 4.37 -0.52
C PHE A 42 8.68 5.81 -0.01
N ASN A 43 9.59 6.23 0.88
CA ASN A 43 9.56 7.54 1.54
C ASN A 43 8.23 7.83 2.27
N TYR A 44 7.71 6.87 3.05
CA TYR A 44 6.48 7.06 3.82
C TYR A 44 6.49 8.39 4.59
N PHE A 45 5.42 9.19 4.43
CA PHE A 45 5.23 10.49 5.07
C PHE A 45 6.31 11.54 4.73
N GLN A 46 6.97 11.42 3.58
CA GLN A 46 7.82 12.49 3.06
C GLN A 46 6.99 13.74 2.76
N GLU A 47 5.83 13.56 2.15
CA GLU A 47 4.87 14.64 1.96
C GLU A 47 4.00 14.77 3.23
N PRO A 48 3.90 15.97 3.83
CA PRO A 48 3.23 16.17 5.11
C PRO A 48 1.73 15.86 5.05
N GLU A 49 1.09 15.99 3.89
CA GLU A 49 -0.31 15.66 3.67
C GLU A 49 -0.61 14.18 3.91
N ASP A 50 0.32 13.27 3.59
CA ASP A 50 0.13 11.85 3.85
C ASP A 50 0.15 11.54 5.34
N LEU A 51 1.00 12.24 6.11
CA LEU A 51 1.01 12.13 7.56
C LEU A 51 -0.30 12.63 8.15
N GLN A 52 -0.79 13.77 7.65
CA GLN A 52 -2.06 14.34 8.10
C GLN A 52 -3.24 13.40 7.80
N ARG A 53 -3.26 12.77 6.62
CA ARG A 53 -4.27 11.75 6.27
C ARG A 53 -4.24 10.57 7.23
N CYS A 54 -3.06 10.08 7.59
CA CYS A 54 -2.95 9.02 8.61
C CYS A 54 -3.54 9.49 9.94
N VAL A 55 -3.17 10.69 10.42
CA VAL A 55 -3.69 11.24 11.67
C VAL A 55 -5.22 11.32 11.66
N ASP A 56 -5.81 11.80 10.57
CA ASP A 56 -7.26 11.92 10.46
C ASP A 56 -7.94 10.55 10.35
N GLY A 57 -7.32 9.58 9.68
CA GLY A 57 -7.79 8.19 9.66
C GLY A 57 -7.74 7.52 11.04
N ILE A 58 -6.71 7.78 11.85
CA ILE A 58 -6.65 7.29 13.24
C ILE A 58 -7.75 7.91 14.10
N LYS A 59 -8.04 9.21 13.97
CA LYS A 59 -9.18 9.84 14.68
C LYS A 59 -10.52 9.20 14.31
N VAL A 60 -10.70 8.81 13.05
CA VAL A 60 -11.90 8.06 12.63
C VAL A 60 -11.94 6.71 13.34
N ILE A 61 -10.82 5.98 13.40
CA ILE A 61 -10.74 4.69 14.12
C ILE A 61 -11.05 4.87 15.60
N GLU A 62 -10.53 5.90 16.27
CA GLU A 62 -10.86 6.23 17.65
C GLU A 62 -12.38 6.42 17.83
N SER A 63 -13.02 7.18 16.92
CA SER A 63 -14.48 7.40 16.95
C SER A 63 -15.29 6.11 16.76
N ILE A 64 -14.80 5.19 15.91
CA ILE A 64 -15.42 3.88 15.69
C ILE A 64 -15.33 3.04 16.96
N ILE A 65 -14.16 3.00 17.60
CA ILE A 65 -13.92 2.26 18.83
C ILE A 65 -14.79 2.82 19.97
N GLU A 66 -15.01 4.13 20.07
CA GLU A 66 -15.91 4.76 21.06
C GLU A 66 -17.42 4.61 20.74
N SER A 67 -17.77 4.11 19.56
CA SER A 67 -19.17 4.00 19.16
C SER A 67 -19.95 2.95 19.96
N LYS A 68 -21.26 3.17 20.11
CA LYS A 68 -22.17 2.19 20.74
C LYS A 68 -22.11 0.81 20.09
N SER A 69 -21.92 0.75 18.77
CA SER A 69 -21.80 -0.51 18.03
C SER A 69 -20.56 -1.32 18.45
N PHE A 70 -19.50 -0.65 18.86
CA PHE A 70 -18.26 -1.27 19.30
C PHE A 70 -18.21 -1.58 20.80
N SER A 71 -19.20 -1.11 21.58
CA SER A 71 -19.24 -1.27 23.05
C SER A 71 -19.03 -2.71 23.53
N LYS A 72 -19.54 -3.71 22.79
CA LYS A 72 -19.40 -5.14 23.15
C LYS A 72 -17.99 -5.71 22.93
N PHE A 73 -17.13 -4.99 22.23
CA PHE A 73 -15.76 -5.40 21.91
C PHE A 73 -14.72 -4.59 22.69
N ARG A 74 -15.16 -3.65 23.54
CA ARG A 74 -14.30 -2.88 24.43
C ARG A 74 -14.20 -3.58 25.78
N TYR A 75 -13.06 -3.38 26.44
CA TYR A 75 -12.86 -3.76 27.82
C TYR A 75 -12.73 -2.47 28.64
N ASP A 76 -13.40 -2.41 29.80
CA ASP A 76 -13.44 -1.20 30.63
C ASP A 76 -12.05 -0.75 31.12
N ASP A 77 -11.10 -1.67 31.21
CA ASP A 77 -9.70 -1.45 31.59
C ASP A 77 -8.79 -1.06 30.42
N LEU A 78 -9.26 -1.18 29.16
CA LEU A 78 -8.50 -0.86 27.96
C LEU A 78 -8.97 0.46 27.32
N THR A 79 -8.45 1.58 27.84
CA THR A 79 -8.66 2.91 27.23
C THR A 79 -8.00 3.02 25.86
N LEU A 80 -8.46 3.96 25.01
CA LEU A 80 -7.84 4.25 23.71
C LEU A 80 -6.33 4.51 23.82
N GLN A 81 -5.92 5.29 24.82
CA GLN A 81 -4.50 5.58 25.04
C GLN A 81 -3.69 4.30 25.33
N VAL A 82 -4.25 3.38 26.12
CA VAL A 82 -3.61 2.08 26.38
C VAL A 82 -3.51 1.26 25.09
N LEU A 83 -4.56 1.23 24.26
CA LEU A 83 -4.55 0.52 22.97
C LEU A 83 -3.51 1.10 22.00
N LEU A 84 -3.40 2.42 21.91
CA LEU A 84 -2.38 3.10 21.10
C LEU A 84 -0.96 2.79 21.63
N ASN A 85 -0.75 2.82 22.95
CA ASN A 85 0.53 2.46 23.56
C ASN A 85 0.90 1.01 23.24
N MET A 86 -0.04 0.08 23.39
CA MET A 86 0.18 -1.34 23.09
C MET A 86 0.54 -1.53 21.61
N THR A 87 -0.17 -0.85 20.71
CA THR A 87 0.07 -0.92 19.26
C THR A 87 1.44 -0.34 18.88
N ALA A 88 1.80 0.83 19.41
CA ALA A 88 3.08 1.47 19.15
C ALA A 88 4.28 0.60 19.59
N ASN A 89 4.15 -0.09 20.72
CA ASN A 89 5.17 -0.98 21.27
C ASN A 89 5.15 -2.40 20.66
N SER A 90 4.14 -2.72 19.85
CA SER A 90 4.08 -4.01 19.15
C SER A 90 5.11 -4.06 18.01
N PRO A 91 5.74 -5.21 17.73
CA PRO A 91 6.70 -5.38 16.66
C PRO A 91 6.02 -5.45 15.27
N VAL A 92 5.25 -4.43 14.94
CA VAL A 92 4.49 -4.32 13.68
C VAL A 92 5.36 -3.95 12.48
N ASN A 93 6.55 -3.40 12.74
CA ASN A 93 7.55 -3.02 11.74
C ASN A 93 8.95 -3.08 12.37
N LEU A 94 9.99 -2.81 11.56
CA LEU A 94 11.38 -2.80 11.99
C LEU A 94 11.91 -1.40 12.31
N LEU A 95 11.02 -0.41 12.49
CA LEU A 95 11.42 0.97 12.75
C LEU A 95 11.83 1.14 14.23
N PRO A 96 12.78 2.06 14.52
CA PRO A 96 13.06 2.45 15.90
C PRO A 96 11.80 2.97 16.59
N LYS A 97 11.56 2.51 17.82
CA LYS A 97 10.38 2.90 18.60
C LYS A 97 10.73 4.03 19.56
N HIS A 98 9.85 5.02 19.65
CA HIS A 98 9.95 6.10 20.63
C HIS A 98 9.11 5.77 21.87
N SER A 99 9.65 6.01 23.06
CA SER A 99 8.97 5.71 24.34
C SER A 99 7.63 6.45 24.51
N ASN A 100 7.45 7.56 23.80
CA ASN A 100 6.27 8.43 23.90
C ASN A 100 5.50 8.51 22.55
N ALA A 101 5.62 7.50 21.70
CA ALA A 101 5.07 7.52 20.33
C ALA A 101 3.57 7.80 20.28
N SER A 102 2.82 7.32 21.26
CA SER A 102 1.37 7.46 21.39
C SER A 102 0.92 8.79 21.99
N THR A 103 1.83 9.66 22.42
CA THR A 103 1.50 10.99 22.96
C THR A 103 1.12 11.97 21.84
N SER A 104 1.50 11.68 20.59
CA SER A 104 1.09 12.42 19.39
C SER A 104 0.63 11.44 18.33
N LEU A 105 -0.53 11.68 17.72
CA LEU A 105 -1.01 10.86 16.60
C LEU A 105 -0.06 10.87 15.40
N GLU A 106 0.68 11.96 15.20
CA GLU A 106 1.71 12.02 14.15
C GLU A 106 2.86 11.05 14.42
N GLN A 107 3.35 11.02 15.67
CA GLN A 107 4.43 10.11 16.05
C GLN A 107 3.93 8.67 16.07
N PHE A 108 2.67 8.44 16.48
CA PHE A 108 2.03 7.14 16.39
C PHE A 108 1.99 6.65 14.95
N CYS A 109 1.54 7.48 14.00
CA CYS A 109 1.56 7.16 12.57
C CYS A 109 2.97 6.79 12.09
N LYS A 110 3.99 7.61 12.40
CA LYS A 110 5.38 7.35 12.01
C LYS A 110 5.96 6.06 12.59
N ASP A 111 5.67 5.75 13.85
CA ASP A 111 6.26 4.59 14.54
C ASP A 111 5.54 3.28 14.20
N THR A 112 4.28 3.35 13.75
CA THR A 112 3.45 2.17 13.44
C THR A 112 3.26 1.92 11.95
N VAL A 113 3.72 2.83 11.10
CA VAL A 113 3.59 2.71 9.63
C VAL A 113 4.11 1.37 9.14
N MET A 114 3.33 0.75 8.26
CA MET A 114 3.70 -0.48 7.58
C MET A 114 3.15 -0.44 6.16
N THR A 115 3.60 -1.38 5.35
CA THR A 115 2.99 -1.59 4.04
C THR A 115 1.62 -2.28 4.19
N ILE A 116 0.64 -1.85 3.39
CA ILE A 116 -0.60 -2.60 3.17
C ILE A 116 -0.49 -3.53 1.94
N TRP A 117 0.74 -3.75 1.46
CA TRP A 117 1.09 -4.60 0.31
C TRP A 117 0.47 -4.19 -1.04
N HIS A 118 -0.06 -2.97 -1.14
CA HIS A 118 -0.66 -2.41 -2.36
C HIS A 118 0.26 -1.38 -3.05
N TYR A 119 1.57 -1.63 -3.06
CA TYR A 119 2.53 -0.80 -3.79
C TYR A 119 2.31 -0.90 -5.31
N HIS A 120 2.60 0.18 -6.02
CA HIS A 120 2.34 0.38 -7.44
C HIS A 120 3.33 1.41 -8.00
N GLY A 121 3.26 1.68 -9.31
CA GLY A 121 4.14 2.65 -9.98
C GLY A 121 5.49 2.07 -10.39
N GLY A 122 6.34 2.95 -10.96
CA GLY A 122 7.67 2.63 -11.47
C GLY A 122 7.75 2.49 -13.00
N CYS A 123 6.61 2.28 -13.68
CA CYS A 123 6.50 2.17 -15.13
C CYS A 123 5.28 2.94 -15.66
N GLN A 124 5.03 4.14 -15.13
CA GLN A 124 3.77 4.84 -15.35
C GLN A 124 3.49 5.17 -16.84
N VAL A 125 2.20 5.19 -17.18
CA VAL A 125 1.68 5.69 -18.47
C VAL A 125 2.11 7.14 -18.67
N ASN A 126 2.49 7.51 -19.89
CA ASN A 126 3.06 8.81 -20.27
C ASN A 126 4.40 9.16 -19.60
N ARG A 127 5.06 8.18 -18.97
CA ARG A 127 6.45 8.30 -18.50
C ARG A 127 7.36 7.21 -19.04
N VAL A 128 6.90 5.96 -19.00
CA VAL A 128 7.65 4.79 -19.48
C VAL A 128 6.89 4.04 -20.58
N VAL A 129 5.57 3.97 -20.46
CA VAL A 129 4.69 3.42 -21.49
C VAL A 129 3.74 4.47 -22.05
N ASP A 130 3.24 4.29 -23.27
CA ASP A 130 2.17 5.11 -23.85
C ASP A 130 0.77 4.68 -23.37
N GLU A 131 -0.28 5.31 -23.90
CA GLU A 131 -1.68 5.02 -23.57
C GLU A 131 -2.14 3.62 -24.03
N ASP A 132 -1.41 3.01 -24.97
CA ASP A 132 -1.58 1.61 -25.39
C ASP A 132 -0.71 0.64 -24.57
N TYR A 133 -0.06 1.13 -23.51
CA TYR A 133 0.84 0.39 -22.63
C TYR A 133 2.11 -0.12 -23.34
N LYS A 134 2.48 0.44 -24.50
CA LYS A 134 3.72 0.13 -25.21
C LYS A 134 4.87 0.91 -24.61
N VAL A 135 6.04 0.27 -24.47
CA VAL A 135 7.23 0.94 -23.95
C VAL A 135 7.70 2.00 -24.94
N LEU A 136 7.86 3.23 -24.45
CA LEU A 136 8.19 4.38 -25.29
C LEU A 136 9.55 4.16 -26.00
N GLY A 137 9.54 4.29 -27.33
CA GLY A 137 10.73 4.11 -28.17
C GLY A 137 11.16 2.66 -28.37
N VAL A 138 10.36 1.67 -27.95
CA VAL A 138 10.65 0.24 -28.12
C VAL A 138 9.48 -0.46 -28.79
N ASP A 139 9.73 -1.02 -29.97
CA ASP A 139 8.72 -1.81 -30.68
C ASP A 139 8.48 -3.16 -30.01
N ASN A 140 7.25 -3.69 -30.16
CA ASN A 140 6.84 -5.03 -29.73
C ASN A 140 7.03 -5.33 -28.23
N LEU A 141 7.10 -4.31 -27.37
CA LEU A 141 7.20 -4.45 -25.91
C LEU A 141 6.11 -3.65 -25.20
N ARG A 142 5.42 -4.28 -24.25
CA ARG A 142 4.39 -3.65 -23.40
C ARG A 142 4.59 -4.03 -21.93
N VAL A 143 4.07 -3.21 -21.03
CA VAL A 143 4.00 -3.51 -19.57
C VAL A 143 2.55 -3.37 -19.12
N ILE A 144 1.97 -4.44 -18.55
CA ILE A 144 0.55 -4.50 -18.18
C ILE A 144 0.44 -5.10 -16.77
N ASP A 145 0.69 -4.28 -15.75
CA ASP A 145 0.56 -4.63 -14.34
C ASP A 145 0.39 -3.38 -13.46
N GLY A 146 0.44 -3.51 -12.13
CA GLY A 146 0.27 -2.38 -11.22
C GLY A 146 1.38 -1.32 -11.29
N SER A 147 2.50 -1.57 -11.95
CA SER A 147 3.59 -0.59 -12.09
C SER A 147 3.23 0.60 -12.98
N THR A 148 2.17 0.48 -13.77
CA THR A 148 1.73 1.53 -14.70
C THR A 148 0.79 2.55 -14.06
N PHE A 149 0.34 2.32 -12.83
CA PHE A 149 -0.58 3.20 -12.11
C PHE A 149 0.15 4.37 -11.45
N TYR A 150 -0.52 5.53 -11.46
CA TYR A 150 -0.12 6.68 -10.64
C TYR A 150 -0.60 6.55 -9.20
N ASP A 151 -1.80 6.01 -9.01
CA ASP A 151 -2.44 5.81 -7.71
C ASP A 151 -3.01 4.40 -7.59
N SER A 152 -3.08 3.87 -6.37
CA SER A 152 -3.73 2.58 -6.11
C SER A 152 -5.23 2.66 -6.45
N PRO A 153 -5.75 1.84 -7.37
CA PRO A 153 -7.18 1.82 -7.64
C PRO A 153 -7.96 1.21 -6.47
N GLY A 154 -8.86 1.99 -5.88
CA GLY A 154 -9.70 1.58 -4.75
C GLY A 154 -8.92 1.15 -3.49
N THR A 155 -9.61 0.47 -2.57
CA THR A 155 -8.97 -0.05 -1.34
C THR A 155 -8.07 -1.25 -1.67
N ASN A 156 -8.57 -2.22 -2.44
CA ASN A 156 -7.82 -3.40 -2.85
C ASN A 156 -7.66 -3.41 -4.38
N PRO A 157 -6.43 -3.29 -4.91
CA PRO A 157 -6.22 -3.11 -6.35
C PRO A 157 -6.32 -4.40 -7.16
N GLN A 158 -6.38 -5.57 -6.52
CA GLN A 158 -6.29 -6.87 -7.18
C GLN A 158 -7.27 -7.04 -8.34
N ALA A 159 -8.56 -6.75 -8.11
CA ALA A 159 -9.59 -6.91 -9.14
C ALA A 159 -9.32 -6.02 -10.36
N THR A 160 -8.87 -4.79 -10.12
CA THR A 160 -8.51 -3.84 -11.20
C THR A 160 -7.30 -4.32 -11.98
N VAL A 161 -6.25 -4.85 -11.32
CA VAL A 161 -5.07 -5.40 -12.01
C VAL A 161 -5.44 -6.63 -12.84
N MET A 162 -6.27 -7.54 -12.31
CA MET A 162 -6.76 -8.70 -13.06
C MET A 162 -7.58 -8.28 -14.29
N MET A 163 -8.46 -7.30 -14.12
CA MET A 163 -9.26 -6.74 -15.20
C MET A 163 -8.38 -6.10 -16.27
N LEU A 164 -7.39 -5.29 -15.89
CA LEU A 164 -6.44 -4.64 -16.80
C LEU A 164 -5.74 -5.66 -17.71
N GLY A 165 -5.25 -6.76 -17.12
CA GLY A 165 -4.60 -7.83 -17.89
C GLY A 165 -5.53 -8.43 -18.97
N ARG A 166 -6.79 -8.72 -18.60
CA ARG A 166 -7.78 -9.21 -19.57
C ARG A 166 -8.13 -8.16 -20.61
N TYR A 167 -8.36 -6.93 -20.19
CA TYR A 167 -8.75 -5.82 -21.05
C TYR A 167 -7.71 -5.61 -22.16
N MET A 168 -6.45 -5.45 -21.79
CA MET A 168 -5.37 -5.25 -22.77
C MET A 168 -5.13 -6.48 -23.65
N GLY A 169 -5.29 -7.69 -23.11
CA GLY A 169 -5.23 -8.92 -23.91
C GLY A 169 -6.27 -8.97 -25.03
N VAL A 170 -7.51 -8.54 -24.75
CA VAL A 170 -8.58 -8.44 -25.75
C VAL A 170 -8.32 -7.30 -26.75
N THR A 171 -7.86 -6.14 -26.27
CA THR A 171 -7.50 -4.99 -27.13
C THR A 171 -6.45 -5.40 -28.16
N MET A 172 -5.36 -6.05 -27.73
CA MET A 172 -4.29 -6.53 -28.61
C MET A 172 -4.79 -7.58 -29.63
N LEU A 173 -5.73 -8.45 -29.24
CA LEU A 173 -6.32 -9.41 -30.17
C LEU A 173 -7.12 -8.69 -31.27
N ASN A 174 -7.92 -7.70 -30.90
CA ASN A 174 -8.71 -6.92 -31.85
C ASN A 174 -7.83 -6.11 -32.80
N GLU A 175 -6.74 -5.51 -32.32
CA GLU A 175 -5.74 -4.84 -33.16
C GLU A 175 -5.18 -5.78 -34.23
N ARG A 176 -4.80 -7.02 -33.86
CA ARG A 176 -4.31 -8.02 -34.81
C ARG A 176 -5.36 -8.38 -35.86
N LEU A 177 -6.58 -8.68 -35.45
CA LEU A 177 -7.67 -9.03 -36.37
C LEU A 177 -8.03 -7.89 -37.33
N ALA A 178 -7.90 -6.63 -36.89
CA ALA A 178 -8.10 -5.48 -37.75
C ALA A 178 -6.99 -5.39 -38.81
N SER A 179 -5.72 -5.57 -38.42
CA SER A 179 -4.58 -5.53 -39.33
C SER A 179 -4.62 -6.63 -40.40
N GLU A 180 -5.12 -7.83 -40.06
CA GLU A 180 -5.29 -8.93 -41.02
C GLU A 180 -6.36 -8.63 -42.08
N LYS A 181 -7.40 -7.86 -41.74
CA LYS A 181 -8.45 -7.46 -42.69
C LYS A 181 -8.05 -6.30 -43.59
N SER A 182 -6.99 -5.57 -43.24
CA SER A 182 -6.52 -4.41 -44.01
C SER A 182 -5.44 -4.77 -45.04
N ASN A 183 -4.95 -6.01 -45.03
CA ASN A 183 -4.02 -6.60 -45.99
C ASN A 183 -4.74 -7.58 -46.92
#